data_AF-A0A9W8UHZ7-F1
#
_entry.id   AF-A0A9W8UHZ7-F1
#
_cell.length_a   1.000
_cell.length_b   1.000
_cell.length_c   1.000
_cell.angle_alpha   90.00
_cell.angle_beta   90.00
_cell.angle_gamma   90.00
#
_symmetry.space_group_name_H-M   'P 1'
#
loop_
_entity.id
_entity.type
_entity.pdbx_description
1 polymer ?
#
loop_
_entity_poly.entity_id
_entity_poly.type
_entity_poly.pdbx_seq_one_letter_code
_entity_poly.pdbx_strand_id
1 'polypeptide(L)'
;MSDPPAIVFQEFRRYRRQYVEYSDGTKLTRRVHKATFVPLTPWTAVLSPPASSSSSSAPLPVLHLSLVVEHQAAGEPKHWSLLCHREDDPRGRLWQVTGDAGRMRYAHLPDADKLSGGGGGDVAWRQVLNGELTAAQRATVEEVVGTEPPPRANIRADVKENCQGWVMRVLRRLAAEGIVEEIEVDKLREQMDPLK
;
A
#
# COMPACT_ATOMS: atom_id res chain seq x y z
N MET A 1 34.37 22.16 30.20
CA MET A 1 34.19 22.22 28.74
C MET A 1 32.76 21.82 28.49
N SER A 2 31.89 22.75 28.10
CA SER A 2 30.49 22.43 27.79
C SER A 2 30.44 21.75 26.43
N ASP A 3 29.74 20.62 26.34
CA ASP A 3 29.48 19.97 25.05
C ASP A 3 28.84 20.96 24.07
N PRO A 4 29.20 20.91 22.77
CA PRO A 4 28.58 21.76 21.77
C PRO A 4 27.06 21.50 21.74
N PRO A 5 26.23 22.53 21.51
CA PRO A 5 24.79 22.35 21.42
C PRO A 5 24.47 21.36 20.29
N ALA A 6 23.61 20.38 20.56
CA ALA A 6 23.19 19.41 19.57
C ALA A 6 22.54 20.13 18.38
N ILE A 7 23.04 19.86 17.17
CA ILE A 7 22.55 20.48 15.93
C ILE A 7 21.47 19.57 15.34
N VAL A 8 20.46 20.14 14.69
CA VAL A 8 19.48 19.35 13.94
C VAL A 8 20.20 18.56 12.85
N PHE A 9 20.22 17.25 12.98
CA PHE A 9 20.79 16.32 12.01
C PHE A 9 19.81 16.04 10.88
N GLN A 10 18.55 15.79 11.23
CA GLN A 10 17.49 15.53 10.27
C GLN A 10 16.16 16.04 10.78
N GLU A 11 15.41 16.73 9.93
CA GLU A 11 14.04 17.12 10.21
C GLU A 11 13.16 16.67 9.06
N PHE A 12 12.11 15.93 9.37
CA PHE A 12 11.20 15.43 8.36
C PHE A 12 9.77 15.35 8.88
N ARG A 13 8.83 15.23 7.95
CA ARG A 13 7.40 15.21 8.24
C ARG A 13 6.80 13.92 7.70
N ARG A 14 5.89 13.35 8.46
CA ARG A 14 5.09 12.20 8.03
C ARG A 14 3.67 12.39 8.52
N TYR A 15 2.74 12.59 7.59
CA TYR A 15 1.32 12.75 7.89
C TYR A 15 1.05 13.93 8.88
N ARG A 16 0.40 13.66 10.02
CA ARG A 16 0.10 14.63 11.08
C ARG A 16 1.20 14.74 12.13
N ARG A 17 2.42 14.31 11.80
CA ARG A 17 3.58 14.34 12.71
C ARG A 17 4.81 14.95 12.07
N GLN A 18 5.55 15.67 12.89
CA GLN A 18 6.86 16.20 12.59
C GLN A 18 7.87 15.50 13.50
N TYR A 19 9.03 15.20 12.93
CA TYR A 19 10.13 14.51 13.59
C TYR A 19 11.37 15.36 13.45
N VAL A 20 12.14 15.46 14.53
CA VAL A 20 13.46 16.06 14.54
C VAL A 20 14.43 15.10 15.20
N GLU A 21 15.57 14.92 14.57
CA GLU A 21 16.71 14.18 15.06
C GLU A 21 17.88 15.14 15.18
N TYR A 22 18.52 15.13 16.34
CA TYR A 22 19.69 15.93 16.63
C TYR A 22 20.97 15.09 16.45
N SER A 23 22.10 15.76 16.31
CA SER A 23 23.42 15.14 16.11
C SER A 23 23.87 14.24 17.27
N ASP A 24 23.25 14.39 18.44
CA ASP A 24 23.47 13.56 19.64
C ASP A 24 22.58 12.31 19.69
N GLY A 25 21.76 12.08 18.66
CA GLY A 25 20.81 10.96 18.59
C GLY A 25 19.47 11.21 19.29
N THR A 26 19.26 12.39 19.88
CA THR A 26 17.96 12.76 20.46
C THR A 26 16.92 12.84 19.34
N LYS A 27 15.84 12.05 19.47
CA LYS A 27 14.71 12.06 18.53
C LYS A 27 13.46 12.59 19.23
N LEU A 28 12.90 13.67 18.70
CA LEU A 28 11.65 14.24 19.18
C LEU A 28 10.57 14.13 18.11
N THR A 29 9.33 13.93 18.55
CA THR A 29 8.14 13.97 17.69
C THR A 29 7.09 14.91 18.25
N ARG A 30 6.32 15.56 17.38
CA ARG A 30 5.13 16.34 17.75
C ARG A 30 4.02 16.15 16.72
N ARG A 31 2.77 16.37 17.14
CA ARG A 31 1.62 16.42 16.25
C ARG A 31 1.53 17.79 15.58
N VAL A 32 1.13 17.81 14.32
CA VAL A 32 0.89 19.02 13.53
C VAL A 32 -0.47 18.96 12.86
N HIS A 33 -1.07 20.11 12.60
CA HIS A 33 -2.31 20.23 11.84
C HIS A 33 -2.09 19.83 10.38
N LYS A 34 -2.98 19.01 9.80
CA LYS A 34 -2.78 18.41 8.46
C LYS A 34 -2.64 19.46 7.35
N ALA A 35 -3.43 20.52 7.41
CA ALA A 35 -3.51 21.52 6.33
C ALA A 35 -2.61 22.74 6.55
N THR A 36 -2.38 23.12 7.81
CA THR A 36 -1.66 24.37 8.15
C THR A 36 -0.29 24.11 8.77
N PHE A 37 0.03 22.85 9.06
CA PHE A 37 1.29 22.41 9.68
C PHE A 37 1.63 23.07 11.02
N VAL A 38 0.65 23.75 11.63
CA VAL A 38 0.79 24.34 12.96
C VAL A 38 0.95 23.22 13.99
N PRO A 39 1.94 23.31 14.90
CA PRO A 39 2.10 22.35 15.98
C PRO A 39 0.86 22.27 16.87
N LEU A 40 0.35 21.05 17.06
CA LEU A 40 -0.78 20.75 17.94
C LEU A 40 -0.32 20.24 19.31
N THR A 41 0.92 19.76 19.42
CA THR A 41 1.51 19.31 20.69
C THR A 41 2.94 19.82 20.83
N PRO A 42 3.47 19.92 22.06
CA PRO A 42 4.91 20.10 22.27
C PRO A 42 5.69 18.90 21.73
N TRP A 43 7.00 19.08 21.59
CA TRP A 43 7.93 17.99 21.29
C TRP A 43 7.96 16.98 22.43
N THR A 44 7.87 15.70 22.08
CA THR A 44 7.96 14.58 23.02
C THR A 44 9.02 13.59 22.55
N ALA A 45 9.80 13.04 23.47
CA ALA A 45 10.83 12.05 23.14
C ALA A 45 10.22 10.82 22.46
N VAL A 46 10.86 10.35 21.39
CA VAL A 46 10.52 9.06 20.80
C VAL A 46 11.10 7.99 21.71
N LEU A 47 10.24 7.27 22.45
CA LEU A 47 10.66 6.14 23.29
C LEU A 47 11.11 4.99 22.37
N SER A 48 12.42 4.88 22.14
CA SER A 48 13.01 3.68 21.53
C SER A 48 12.93 2.51 22.53
N PRO A 49 12.57 1.28 22.11
CA PRO A 49 12.72 0.09 22.96
C PRO A 49 14.19 -0.09 23.35
N PRO A 50 14.49 -0.71 24.52
CA PRO A 50 15.86 -0.85 24.99
C PRO A 50 16.70 -1.69 24.03
N ALA A 51 17.92 -1.19 23.79
CA ALA A 51 18.91 -1.73 22.88
C ALA A 51 19.20 -3.22 23.12
N SER A 52 19.07 -4.02 22.06
CA SER A 52 19.76 -5.31 21.95
C SER A 52 20.77 -5.21 20.82
N SER A 53 22.04 -5.22 21.23
CA SER A 53 23.25 -5.67 20.57
C SER A 53 23.22 -5.88 19.05
N SER A 54 23.94 -5.02 18.33
CA SER A 54 24.72 -5.30 17.12
C SER A 54 24.25 -6.47 16.24
N SER A 55 23.36 -6.18 15.29
CA SER A 55 23.34 -6.83 13.99
C SER A 55 23.29 -5.73 12.93
N SER A 56 24.07 -5.89 11.87
CA SER A 56 24.16 -4.94 10.76
C SER A 56 22.76 -4.59 10.25
N SER A 57 22.26 -3.40 10.58
CA SER A 57 20.98 -2.93 10.05
C SER A 57 21.22 -2.37 8.66
N ALA A 58 21.34 -3.27 7.67
CA ALA A 58 20.83 -2.89 6.37
C ALA A 58 19.39 -2.42 6.60
N PRO A 59 18.98 -1.24 6.11
CA PRO A 59 17.59 -0.79 6.27
C PRO A 59 16.68 -1.91 5.80
N LEU A 60 15.65 -2.23 6.59
CA LEU A 60 14.66 -3.24 6.18
C LEU A 60 14.16 -2.86 4.78
N PRO A 61 14.10 -3.81 3.82
CA PRO A 61 13.74 -3.48 2.46
C PRO A 61 12.37 -2.81 2.43
N VAL A 62 12.28 -1.70 1.70
CA VAL A 62 11.05 -0.93 1.56
C VAL A 62 10.04 -1.76 0.78
N LEU A 63 8.84 -1.93 1.34
CA LEU A 63 7.75 -2.64 0.67
C LEU A 63 6.92 -1.67 -0.15
N HIS A 64 6.58 -2.06 -1.36
CA HIS A 64 5.71 -1.33 -2.25
C HIS A 64 4.36 -2.04 -2.36
N LEU A 65 3.27 -1.28 -2.24
CA LEU A 65 1.94 -1.70 -2.68
C LEU A 65 1.71 -1.19 -4.10
N SER A 66 1.48 -2.08 -5.04
CA SER A 66 1.20 -1.75 -6.44
C SER A 66 -0.16 -2.29 -6.88
N LEU A 67 -0.85 -1.54 -7.74
CA LEU A 67 -1.88 -2.08 -8.62
C LEU A 67 -1.18 -2.66 -9.86
N VAL A 68 -1.50 -3.91 -10.18
CA VAL A 68 -1.06 -4.57 -11.40
C VAL A 68 -2.28 -4.85 -12.26
N VAL A 69 -2.22 -4.42 -13.52
CA VAL A 69 -3.28 -4.59 -14.50
C VAL A 69 -2.78 -5.45 -15.65
N GLU A 70 -3.49 -6.53 -15.92
CA GLU A 70 -3.12 -7.56 -16.90
C GLU A 70 -4.18 -7.62 -18.01
N HIS A 71 -3.74 -7.80 -19.26
CA HIS A 71 -4.64 -8.15 -20.35
C HIS A 71 -5.26 -9.51 -20.10
N GLN A 72 -6.52 -9.65 -20.49
CA GLN A 72 -7.22 -10.92 -20.57
C GLN A 72 -7.44 -11.30 -22.02
N ALA A 73 -8.24 -12.36 -22.26
CA ALA A 73 -8.65 -12.72 -23.61
C ALA A 73 -9.21 -11.52 -24.39
N ALA A 74 -9.08 -11.54 -25.71
CA ALA A 74 -9.45 -10.40 -26.54
C ALA A 74 -10.88 -9.92 -26.28
N GLY A 75 -10.99 -8.65 -25.90
CA GLY A 75 -12.25 -8.02 -25.56
C GLY A 75 -12.69 -8.18 -24.10
N GLU A 76 -12.08 -9.04 -23.29
CA GLU A 76 -12.44 -9.11 -21.87
C GLU A 76 -11.91 -7.89 -21.09
N PRO A 77 -12.60 -7.44 -20.04
CA PRO A 77 -12.08 -6.43 -19.13
C PRO A 77 -10.73 -6.87 -18.57
N LYS A 78 -9.80 -5.92 -18.39
CA LYS A 78 -8.49 -6.21 -17.82
C LYS A 78 -8.62 -6.76 -16.40
N HIS A 79 -7.70 -7.64 -16.03
CA HIS A 79 -7.65 -8.17 -14.68
C HIS A 79 -6.89 -7.23 -13.77
N TRP A 80 -7.46 -6.89 -12.61
CA TRP A 80 -6.85 -6.00 -11.63
C TRP A 80 -6.49 -6.79 -10.37
N SER A 81 -5.27 -6.57 -9.87
CA SER A 81 -4.77 -7.22 -8.66
C SER A 81 -3.85 -6.29 -7.88
N LEU A 82 -3.71 -6.54 -6.58
CA LEU A 82 -2.78 -5.81 -5.71
C LEU A 82 -1.56 -6.67 -5.41
N LEU A 83 -0.37 -6.11 -5.59
CA LEU A 83 0.89 -6.76 -5.30
C LEU A 83 1.65 -5.99 -4.22
N CYS A 84 2.00 -6.66 -3.14
CA CYS A 84 2.96 -6.19 -2.15
C CYS A 84 4.30 -6.88 -2.38
N HIS A 85 5.30 -6.13 -2.83
CA HIS A 85 6.64 -6.65 -3.16
C HIS A 85 7.73 -5.70 -2.65
N ARG A 86 9.00 -6.08 -2.74
CA ARG A 86 10.13 -5.17 -2.43
C ARG A 86 10.57 -4.46 -3.70
N GLU A 87 11.18 -3.29 -3.57
CA GLU A 87 11.66 -2.54 -4.75
C GLU A 87 12.61 -3.35 -5.63
N ASP A 88 13.47 -4.16 -5.03
CA ASP A 88 14.51 -4.97 -5.66
C ASP A 88 14.07 -6.41 -5.98
N ASP A 89 12.88 -6.83 -5.54
CA ASP A 89 12.34 -8.16 -5.76
C ASP A 89 10.96 -8.07 -6.45
N PRO A 90 10.83 -8.57 -7.70
CA PRO A 90 9.56 -8.56 -8.41
C PRO A 90 8.52 -9.51 -7.78
N ARG A 91 8.95 -10.43 -6.92
CA ARG A 91 8.08 -11.38 -6.23
C ARG A 91 7.46 -10.77 -5.00
N GLY A 92 6.22 -11.16 -4.72
CA GLY A 92 5.55 -10.70 -3.54
C GLY A 92 4.21 -11.34 -3.26
N ARG A 93 3.54 -10.77 -2.26
CA ARG A 93 2.19 -11.16 -1.87
C ARG A 93 1.20 -10.56 -2.86
N LEU A 94 0.50 -11.40 -3.59
CA LEU A 94 -0.54 -11.02 -4.54
C LEU A 94 -1.92 -11.24 -3.93
N TRP A 95 -2.74 -10.19 -3.96
CA TRP A 95 -4.16 -10.26 -3.62
C TRP A 95 -5.01 -9.98 -4.86
N GLN A 96 -5.88 -10.94 -5.15
CA GLN A 96 -6.76 -10.92 -6.31
C GLN A 96 -7.99 -11.79 -6.05
N VAL A 97 -9.02 -11.54 -6.85
CA VAL A 97 -10.17 -12.41 -7.03
C VAL A 97 -10.23 -12.85 -8.49
N THR A 98 -10.51 -14.12 -8.74
CA THR A 98 -10.57 -14.69 -10.10
C THR A 98 -11.84 -15.51 -10.31
N GLY A 99 -12.13 -15.85 -11.56
CA GLY A 99 -13.35 -16.51 -12.00
C GLY A 99 -14.27 -15.57 -12.76
N ASP A 100 -15.46 -16.05 -13.11
CA ASP A 100 -16.44 -15.24 -13.82
C ASP A 100 -17.02 -14.17 -12.89
N ALA A 101 -17.44 -13.03 -13.45
CA ALA A 101 -17.95 -11.89 -12.68
C ALA A 101 -19.11 -12.24 -11.72
N GLY A 102 -19.93 -13.25 -12.05
CA GLY A 102 -20.99 -13.74 -11.16
C GLY A 102 -20.54 -14.73 -10.08
N ARG A 103 -19.31 -15.26 -10.16
CA ARG A 103 -18.81 -16.31 -9.25
C ARG A 103 -17.30 -16.15 -9.01
N MET A 104 -16.88 -14.95 -8.63
CA MET A 104 -15.47 -14.72 -8.30
C MET A 104 -15.12 -15.31 -6.92
N ARG A 105 -13.86 -15.69 -6.77
CA ARG A 105 -13.28 -16.25 -5.54
C ARG A 105 -11.90 -15.67 -5.28
N TYR A 106 -11.50 -15.60 -4.01
CA TYR A 106 -10.12 -15.25 -3.67
C TYR A 106 -9.13 -16.23 -4.32
N ALA A 107 -8.06 -15.68 -4.87
CA ALA A 107 -6.94 -16.44 -5.44
C ALA A 107 -5.61 -15.79 -5.05
N HIS A 108 -5.48 -15.44 -3.77
CA HIS A 108 -4.28 -14.81 -3.23
C HIS A 108 -3.09 -15.76 -3.31
N LEU A 109 -1.91 -15.23 -3.61
CA LEU A 109 -0.67 -16.01 -3.74
C LEU A 109 0.42 -15.38 -2.86
N PRO A 110 1.16 -16.17 -2.06
CA PRO A 110 2.16 -15.65 -1.13
C PRO A 110 3.46 -15.18 -1.80
N ASP A 111 3.80 -15.77 -2.95
CA ASP A 111 5.06 -15.54 -3.67
C ASP A 111 4.79 -15.54 -5.19
N ALA A 112 4.10 -14.50 -5.66
CA ALA A 112 3.80 -14.32 -7.07
C ALA A 112 4.77 -13.33 -7.70
N ASP A 113 5.32 -13.71 -8.84
CA ASP A 113 6.00 -12.79 -9.75
C ASP A 113 4.98 -12.30 -10.78
N LYS A 114 4.54 -11.05 -10.64
CA LYS A 114 3.63 -10.41 -11.61
C LYS A 114 4.32 -9.29 -12.39
N LEU A 115 5.61 -9.05 -12.12
CA LEU A 115 6.34 -7.91 -12.68
C LEU A 115 7.37 -8.37 -13.72
N SER A 116 7.91 -9.58 -13.58
CA SER A 116 8.70 -10.20 -14.62
C SER A 116 7.77 -10.72 -15.72
N GLY A 117 8.08 -10.43 -16.98
CA GLY A 117 7.30 -10.90 -18.14
C GLY A 117 7.15 -12.43 -18.27
N GLY A 118 7.80 -13.22 -17.41
CA GLY A 118 7.64 -14.67 -17.31
C GLY A 118 6.59 -15.16 -16.30
N GLY A 119 5.99 -14.26 -15.51
CA GLY A 119 5.06 -14.55 -14.39
C GLY A 119 3.65 -15.01 -14.77
N GLY A 120 3.39 -15.26 -16.05
CA GLY A 120 2.14 -15.86 -16.54
C GLY A 120 1.00 -14.89 -16.86
N GLY A 121 1.20 -13.57 -16.79
CA GLY A 121 0.22 -12.60 -17.27
C GLY A 121 0.85 -11.49 -18.11
N ASP A 122 0.12 -11.08 -19.16
CA ASP A 122 0.50 -9.99 -20.05
C ASP A 122 0.17 -8.67 -19.35
N VAL A 123 1.15 -8.11 -18.62
CA VAL A 123 0.97 -6.87 -17.86
C VAL A 123 0.72 -5.71 -18.82
N ALA A 124 -0.47 -5.12 -18.73
CA ALA A 124 -0.83 -3.92 -19.49
C ALA A 124 -0.14 -2.69 -18.90
N TRP A 125 -0.22 -2.51 -17.58
CA TRP A 125 0.45 -1.46 -16.85
C TRP A 125 0.47 -1.74 -15.34
N ARG A 126 1.30 -0.98 -14.63
CA ARG A 126 1.46 -1.02 -13.17
C ARG A 126 1.48 0.39 -12.61
N GLN A 127 0.92 0.55 -11.42
CA GLN A 127 1.04 1.78 -10.63
C GLN A 127 1.42 1.46 -9.18
N VAL A 128 2.46 2.12 -8.67
CA VAL A 128 2.81 2.08 -7.24
C VAL A 128 1.85 3.01 -6.50
N LEU A 129 1.09 2.47 -5.55
CA LEU A 129 0.10 3.19 -4.75
C LEU A 129 0.65 3.63 -3.39
N ASN A 130 1.64 2.89 -2.89
CA ASN A 130 2.39 3.22 -1.69
C ASN A 130 3.81 2.66 -1.82
N GLY A 131 4.80 3.55 -1.91
CA GLY A 131 6.21 3.18 -2.03
C GLY A 131 6.92 2.94 -0.70
N GLU A 132 6.27 3.11 0.45
CA GLU A 132 6.88 2.93 1.78
C GLU A 132 5.92 2.21 2.73
N LEU A 133 5.41 1.06 2.27
CA LEU A 133 4.42 0.27 3.01
C LEU A 133 5.07 -0.31 4.28
N THR A 134 4.63 0.15 5.44
CA THR A 134 5.10 -0.39 6.71
C THR A 134 4.50 -1.77 7.00
N ALA A 135 5.13 -2.54 7.91
CA ALA A 135 4.60 -3.84 8.32
C ALA A 135 3.17 -3.76 8.92
N ALA A 136 2.85 -2.68 9.65
CA ALA A 136 1.53 -2.45 10.21
C ALA A 136 0.49 -2.19 9.10
N GLN A 137 0.83 -1.32 8.13
CA GLN A 137 -0.04 -1.06 6.98
C GLN A 137 -0.25 -2.32 6.13
N ARG A 138 0.80 -3.15 5.94
CA ARG A 138 0.66 -4.44 5.27
C ARG A 138 -0.32 -5.37 5.98
N ALA A 139 -0.31 -5.39 7.31
CA ALA A 139 -1.29 -6.18 8.07
C ALA A 139 -2.72 -5.67 7.86
N THR A 140 -2.91 -4.35 7.84
CA THR A 140 -4.20 -3.73 7.49
C THR A 140 -4.63 -4.07 6.06
N VAL A 141 -3.70 -4.09 5.09
CA VAL A 141 -3.99 -4.54 3.72
C VAL A 141 -4.50 -5.98 3.72
N GLU A 142 -3.82 -6.89 4.42
CA GLU A 142 -4.22 -8.31 4.51
C GLU A 142 -5.61 -8.48 5.14
N GLU A 143 -5.94 -7.68 6.15
CA GLU A 143 -7.27 -7.68 6.76
C GLU A 143 -8.34 -7.17 5.79
N VAL A 144 -8.09 -6.04 5.12
CA VAL A 144 -9.05 -5.44 4.18
C VAL A 144 -9.33 -6.37 3.02
N VAL A 145 -8.30 -6.91 2.36
CA VAL A 145 -8.47 -7.84 1.22
C VAL A 145 -9.12 -9.16 1.64
N GLY A 146 -8.85 -9.66 2.85
CA GLY A 146 -9.46 -10.89 3.35
C GLY A 146 -10.94 -10.73 3.75
N THR A 147 -11.34 -9.52 4.17
CA THR A 147 -12.72 -9.22 4.61
C THR A 147 -13.60 -8.67 3.49
N GLU A 148 -13.03 -8.15 2.40
CA GLU A 148 -13.79 -7.59 1.29
C GLU A 148 -14.37 -8.69 0.38
N PRO A 149 -15.70 -8.91 0.36
CA PRO A 149 -16.28 -10.04 -0.34
C PRO A 149 -16.01 -10.01 -1.85
N PRO A 150 -15.62 -11.15 -2.47
CA PRO A 150 -15.50 -11.25 -3.90
C PRO A 150 -16.85 -10.98 -4.61
N PRO A 151 -16.83 -10.40 -5.82
CA PRO A 151 -18.01 -10.20 -6.64
C PRO A 151 -18.78 -11.50 -6.85
N ARG A 152 -20.09 -11.45 -6.61
CA ARG A 152 -21.00 -12.59 -6.80
C ARG A 152 -22.36 -12.10 -7.31
N ALA A 153 -22.95 -12.90 -8.20
CA ALA A 153 -24.29 -12.71 -8.71
C ALA A 153 -24.99 -14.08 -8.79
N ASN A 154 -26.29 -14.11 -8.51
CA ASN A 154 -27.07 -15.35 -8.56
C ASN A 154 -27.25 -15.84 -10.00
N ILE A 155 -27.40 -14.90 -10.93
CA ILE A 155 -27.51 -15.13 -12.37
C ILE A 155 -26.66 -14.10 -13.12
N ARG A 156 -26.33 -14.41 -14.38
CA ARG A 156 -25.49 -13.55 -15.22
C ARG A 156 -26.08 -12.14 -15.43
N ALA A 157 -27.40 -12.03 -15.52
CA ALA A 157 -28.08 -10.74 -15.69
C ALA A 157 -27.93 -9.80 -14.48
N ASP A 158 -27.60 -10.33 -13.30
CA ASP A 158 -27.42 -9.56 -12.06
C ASP A 158 -25.97 -9.14 -11.81
N VAL A 159 -25.06 -9.42 -12.75
CA VAL A 159 -23.65 -9.03 -12.61
C VAL A 159 -23.54 -7.51 -12.62
N LYS A 160 -23.15 -6.94 -11.47
CA LYS A 160 -22.97 -5.49 -11.27
C LYS A 160 -21.51 -5.08 -11.11
N GLU A 161 -20.60 -6.04 -11.06
CA GLU A 161 -19.18 -5.80 -10.84
C GLU A 161 -18.33 -7.04 -11.16
N ASN A 162 -17.00 -6.84 -11.23
CA ASN A 162 -15.98 -7.85 -11.46
C ASN A 162 -14.74 -7.57 -10.57
N CYS A 163 -13.58 -8.15 -10.90
CA CYS A 163 -12.36 -8.01 -10.11
C CYS A 163 -11.90 -6.55 -9.95
N GLN A 164 -12.17 -5.69 -10.95
CA GLN A 164 -11.86 -4.26 -10.86
C GLN A 164 -12.72 -3.58 -9.78
N GLY A 165 -14.00 -3.92 -9.72
CA GLY A 165 -14.92 -3.43 -8.68
C GLY A 165 -14.49 -3.82 -7.27
N TRP A 166 -14.03 -5.07 -7.10
CA TRP A 166 -13.45 -5.54 -5.84
C TRP A 166 -12.20 -4.75 -5.44
N VAL A 167 -11.24 -4.57 -6.36
CA VAL A 167 -10.04 -3.75 -6.11
C VAL A 167 -10.44 -2.34 -5.71
N MET A 168 -11.43 -1.73 -6.36
CA MET A 168 -11.89 -0.38 -6.01
C MET A 168 -12.55 -0.28 -4.63
N ARG A 169 -13.24 -1.32 -4.15
CA ARG A 169 -13.71 -1.35 -2.75
C ARG A 169 -12.56 -1.46 -1.77
N VAL A 170 -11.58 -2.33 -2.05
CA VAL A 170 -10.36 -2.44 -1.24
C VAL A 170 -9.63 -1.10 -1.19
N LEU A 171 -9.34 -0.48 -2.34
CA LEU A 171 -8.60 0.78 -2.42
C LEU A 171 -9.29 1.92 -1.66
N ARG A 172 -10.63 2.00 -1.72
CA ARG A 172 -11.39 2.98 -0.91
C ARG A 172 -11.23 2.76 0.58
N ARG A 173 -11.24 1.51 1.05
CA ARG A 173 -10.98 1.18 2.45
C ARG A 173 -9.54 1.50 2.84
N LEU A 174 -8.56 1.19 1.99
CA LEU A 174 -7.16 1.53 2.22
C LEU A 174 -6.90 3.04 2.22
N ALA A 175 -7.64 3.82 1.41
CA ALA A 175 -7.59 5.27 1.43
C ALA A 175 -8.17 5.85 2.72
N ALA A 176 -9.25 5.27 3.25
CA ALA A 176 -9.80 5.64 4.56
C ALA A 176 -8.79 5.40 5.71
N GLU A 177 -7.97 4.35 5.59
CA GLU A 177 -6.86 4.05 6.51
C GLU A 177 -5.59 4.88 6.23
N GLY A 178 -5.59 5.71 5.19
CA GLY A 178 -4.44 6.54 4.81
C GLY A 178 -3.25 5.76 4.21
N ILE A 179 -3.49 4.54 3.76
CA ILE A 179 -2.47 3.67 3.15
C ILE A 179 -2.27 4.01 1.67
N VAL A 180 -3.33 4.46 0.99
CA VAL A 180 -3.34 4.91 -0.41
C VAL A 180 -3.91 6.32 -0.46
N GLU A 181 -3.47 7.14 -1.42
CA GLU A 181 -4.02 8.48 -1.60
C GLU A 181 -5.41 8.43 -2.27
N GLU A 182 -6.38 9.16 -1.72
CA GLU A 182 -7.76 9.21 -2.22
C GLU A 182 -7.83 9.69 -3.68
N ILE A 183 -6.99 10.67 -4.05
CA ILE A 183 -6.91 11.19 -5.42
C ILE A 183 -6.47 10.13 -6.43
N GLU A 184 -5.60 9.21 -6.04
CA GLU A 184 -5.17 8.11 -6.91
C GLU A 184 -6.30 7.08 -7.09
N VAL A 185 -7.09 6.84 -6.04
CA VAL A 185 -8.29 5.99 -6.15
C VAL A 185 -9.30 6.60 -7.12
N ASP A 186 -9.55 7.91 -7.06
CA ASP A 186 -10.47 8.58 -7.99
C ASP A 186 -10.00 8.49 -9.44
N LYS A 187 -8.70 8.73 -9.71
CA LYS A 187 -8.11 8.58 -11.05
C LYS A 187 -8.22 7.14 -11.57
N LEU A 188 -7.98 6.15 -10.71
CA LEU A 188 -8.09 4.75 -11.09
C LEU A 188 -9.52 4.35 -11.44
N ARG A 189 -10.52 4.90 -10.74
CA ARG A 189 -11.93 4.66 -11.07
C ARG A 189 -12.24 5.01 -12.54
N GLU A 190 -11.63 6.06 -13.08
CA GLU A 190 -11.82 6.49 -14.47
C GLU A 190 -11.17 5.55 -15.49
N GLN A 191 -10.25 4.69 -15.05
CA GLN A 191 -9.54 3.71 -15.89
C GLN A 191 -10.18 2.32 -15.87
N MET A 192 -11.29 2.14 -15.15
CA MET A 192 -12.01 0.87 -15.14
C MET A 192 -12.60 0.57 -16.51
N ASP A 193 -12.47 -0.68 -16.93
CA ASP A 193 -13.15 -1.16 -18.12
C ASP A 193 -14.64 -1.39 -17.80
N PRO A 194 -15.55 -1.14 -18.76
CA PRO A 194 -16.96 -1.43 -18.56
C PRO A 194 -17.22 -2.93 -18.37
N LEU A 195 -18.29 -3.25 -17.64
CA LEU A 195 -18.77 -4.63 -17.53
C LEU A 195 -19.27 -5.13 -18.87
N LYS A 196 -19.10 -6.43 -19.11
CA LYS A 196 -19.60 -7.15 -20.28
C LYS A 196 -20.73 -8.10 -19.93
#